data_AF-A0A0D8HJA9-F1
#
_entry.id   AF-A0A0D8HJA9-F1
#
_cell.length_a   1.000
_cell.length_b   1.000
_cell.length_c   1.000
_cell.angle_alpha   90.00
_cell.angle_beta   90.00
_cell.angle_gamma   90.00
#
_symmetry.space_group_name_H-M   'P 1'
#
loop_
_entity.id
_entity.type
_entity.pdbx_description
1 polymer ?
#
loop_
_entity_poly.entity_id
_entity_poly.type
_entity_poly.pdbx_seq_one_letter_code
_entity_poly.pdbx_strand_id
1 'polypeptide(L)'
;MVPTLEERAGCGRSRKSGSEGGPEKPTDGNVGRALWFDPTKTKPVVGSPVLVDPSDICKALVGLKGVRILYYCRNGPMAEIAIEQVVSKVTCPLCLNPAQVKERPFVTCIDLPFGGTPTRIKWKKHRMTCNQSSCEKRSWTLGDHRIAASHSLLTTRAAKWATKLVGMGRCVSELAKELNCDWGVINRAVTIYSRALLEADKKRIGKTRALGFDETLFVRTGKYRTQNWCTTICDVAETDS
;
A
#
# COMPACT_ATOMS: atom_id res chain seq x y z
N MET A 1 13.73 -10.93 -46.88
CA MET A 1 14.68 -10.11 -47.65
C MET A 1 15.31 -9.11 -46.69
N VAL A 2 16.61 -9.27 -46.47
CA VAL A 2 17.52 -8.34 -45.77
C VAL A 2 17.98 -7.29 -46.80
N PRO A 3 18.25 -6.03 -46.43
CA PRO A 3 19.62 -5.56 -46.12
C PRO A 3 19.63 -4.64 -44.85
N THR A 4 20.58 -4.57 -43.90
CA THR A 4 22.07 -4.48 -43.80
C THR A 4 22.73 -3.33 -44.57
N LEU A 5 23.33 -2.40 -43.81
CA LEU A 5 24.48 -1.49 -44.03
C LEU A 5 24.56 -0.65 -42.71
N GLU A 6 25.53 -0.69 -41.77
CA GLU A 6 27.02 -0.70 -41.84
C GLU A 6 27.53 0.37 -42.84
N GLU A 7 28.37 1.38 -42.50
CA GLU A 7 29.57 1.39 -41.65
C GLU A 7 30.17 2.82 -41.50
N ARG A 8 30.99 3.02 -40.43
CA ARG A 8 32.24 3.84 -40.29
C ARG A 8 32.16 5.39 -40.34
N ALA A 9 32.98 6.19 -39.64
CA ALA A 9 34.32 6.08 -39.03
C ALA A 9 34.40 6.95 -37.73
N GLY A 10 35.21 6.68 -36.68
CA GLY A 10 36.69 6.75 -36.60
C GLY A 10 37.15 8.24 -36.59
N CYS A 11 37.98 8.80 -35.71
CA CYS A 11 39.14 8.32 -34.94
C CYS A 11 39.62 9.47 -34.01
N GLY A 12 40.38 9.20 -32.94
CA GLY A 12 41.10 10.25 -32.22
C GLY A 12 41.72 9.85 -30.87
N ARG A 13 42.68 8.94 -30.86
CA ARG A 13 43.59 8.71 -29.71
C ARG A 13 44.75 9.72 -29.76
N SER A 14 45.16 10.22 -28.59
CA SER A 14 46.54 10.65 -28.35
C SER A 14 47.00 10.18 -26.97
N ARG A 15 48.16 9.52 -26.94
CA ARG A 15 48.94 9.12 -25.75
C ARG A 15 50.19 10.00 -25.68
N LYS A 16 50.61 10.38 -24.46
CA LYS A 16 52.00 10.39 -23.93
C LYS A 16 51.88 10.32 -22.39
N SER A 17 52.25 9.23 -21.70
CA SER A 17 53.58 8.82 -21.19
C SER A 17 54.23 9.88 -20.27
N GLY A 18 54.08 9.73 -18.95
CA GLY A 18 55.13 9.31 -18.01
C GLY A 18 55.01 10.23 -16.77
N SER A 19 55.05 9.80 -15.52
CA SER A 19 56.12 9.09 -14.84
C SER A 19 55.65 8.60 -13.47
N GLU A 20 56.42 7.71 -12.90
CA GLU A 20 56.20 6.88 -11.72
C GLU A 20 56.04 7.68 -10.42
N GLY A 21 55.03 7.30 -9.62
CA GLY A 21 54.94 7.60 -8.20
C GLY A 21 54.38 6.36 -7.51
N GLY A 22 55.25 5.62 -6.81
CA GLY A 22 54.91 4.40 -6.08
C GLY A 22 53.91 4.65 -4.94
N PRO A 23 53.29 3.59 -4.39
CA PRO A 23 52.26 3.73 -3.38
C PRO A 23 52.87 4.28 -2.09
N GLU A 24 52.47 5.49 -1.75
CA GLU A 24 52.70 6.09 -0.44
C GLU A 24 52.09 5.15 0.61
N LYS A 25 52.93 4.61 1.49
CA LYS A 25 52.48 3.75 2.59
C LYS A 25 51.49 4.55 3.45
N PRO A 26 50.30 4.03 3.76
CA PRO A 26 49.41 4.70 4.69
C PRO A 26 50.10 4.72 6.06
N THR A 27 50.39 5.92 6.53
CA THR A 27 50.86 6.19 7.89
C THR A 27 49.86 5.62 8.90
N ASP A 28 50.40 4.89 9.88
CA ASP A 28 49.65 4.30 10.99
C ASP A 28 48.71 5.33 11.64
N GLY A 29 47.41 5.16 11.42
CA GLY A 29 46.44 6.16 11.82
C GLY A 29 45.01 5.73 11.55
N ASN A 30 44.52 4.81 12.39
CA ASN A 30 43.09 4.54 12.58
C ASN A 30 42.39 3.85 11.40
N VAL A 31 42.64 2.55 11.23
CA VAL A 31 41.79 1.67 10.41
C VAL A 31 40.37 1.75 10.97
N GLY A 32 39.51 2.42 10.23
CA GLY A 32 38.10 2.58 10.55
C GLY A 32 37.49 1.23 10.89
N ARG A 33 37.23 1.02 12.17
CA ARG A 33 36.52 -0.13 12.71
C ARG A 33 35.19 -0.17 11.98
N ALA A 34 35.04 -1.09 11.02
CA ALA A 34 33.75 -1.40 10.42
C ALA A 34 32.85 -1.85 11.58
N LEU A 35 32.05 -0.93 12.09
CA LEU A 35 31.02 -1.21 13.08
C LEU A 35 29.94 -2.01 12.35
N TRP A 36 30.19 -3.30 12.20
CA TRP A 36 29.12 -4.26 11.95
C TRP A 36 28.10 -4.05 13.07
N PHE A 37 26.95 -3.49 12.71
CA PHE A 37 25.84 -3.36 13.63
C PHE A 37 25.44 -4.78 14.05
N ASP A 38 25.76 -5.14 15.29
CA ASP A 38 25.35 -6.40 15.91
C ASP A 38 24.05 -6.15 16.68
N PRO A 39 22.86 -6.43 16.09
CA PRO A 39 21.57 -6.16 16.72
C PRO A 39 21.36 -6.98 18.01
N THR A 40 22.19 -8.00 18.26
CA THR A 40 22.13 -8.83 19.47
C THR A 40 22.87 -8.20 20.66
N LYS A 41 23.71 -7.19 20.43
CA LYS A 41 24.56 -6.54 21.46
C LYS A 41 24.12 -5.12 21.83
N THR A 42 23.19 -4.52 21.10
CA THR A 42 22.63 -3.21 21.46
C THR A 42 21.51 -3.37 22.48
N LYS A 43 21.67 -2.76 23.67
CA LYS A 43 20.59 -2.67 24.66
C LYS A 43 19.38 -1.99 24.00
N PRO A 44 18.21 -2.65 23.91
CA PRO A 44 17.06 -2.06 23.23
C PRO A 44 16.64 -0.78 23.94
N VAL A 45 16.43 0.28 23.16
CA VAL A 45 15.73 1.47 23.63
C VAL A 45 14.38 1.00 24.21
N VAL A 46 14.11 1.37 25.46
CA VAL A 46 12.92 0.94 26.20
C VAL A 46 11.68 1.15 25.34
N GLY A 47 11.03 0.05 24.96
CA GLY A 47 9.67 0.05 24.38
C GLY A 47 9.49 -0.56 22.99
N SER A 48 10.54 -0.89 22.23
CA SER A 48 10.38 -1.63 20.96
C SER A 48 11.17 -2.93 20.98
N PRO A 49 10.52 -4.10 20.90
CA PRO A 49 11.23 -5.37 20.92
C PRO A 49 12.08 -5.53 19.66
N VAL A 50 13.34 -5.91 19.82
CA VAL A 50 14.18 -6.39 18.72
C VAL A 50 13.71 -7.80 18.38
N LEU A 51 13.20 -7.99 17.16
CA LEU A 51 12.76 -9.28 16.68
C LEU A 51 13.96 -10.04 16.09
N VAL A 52 14.20 -11.24 16.61
CA VAL A 52 15.28 -12.12 16.15
C VAL A 52 14.76 -13.39 15.49
N ASP A 53 13.55 -13.82 15.85
CA ASP A 53 12.90 -14.96 15.21
C ASP A 53 12.55 -14.61 13.76
N PRO A 54 12.99 -15.39 12.76
CA PRO A 54 12.71 -15.13 11.36
C PRO A 54 11.22 -15.01 11.04
N SER A 55 10.36 -15.79 11.72
CA SER A 55 8.91 -15.76 11.47
C SER A 55 8.30 -14.46 12.01
N ASP A 56 8.74 -13.99 13.16
CA ASP A 56 8.28 -12.73 13.74
C ASP A 56 8.80 -11.52 12.96
N ILE A 57 10.05 -11.56 12.47
CA ILE A 57 10.57 -10.57 11.53
C ILE A 57 9.69 -10.53 10.27
N CYS A 58 9.38 -11.68 9.67
CA CYS A 58 8.50 -11.75 8.50
C CYS A 58 7.11 -11.16 8.78
N LYS A 59 6.49 -11.50 9.92
CA LYS A 59 5.19 -10.93 10.33
C LYS A 59 5.27 -9.41 10.49
N ALA A 60 6.34 -8.90 11.09
CA ALA A 60 6.54 -7.47 11.27
C ALA A 60 6.72 -6.74 9.93
N LEU A 61 7.50 -7.29 9.00
CA LEU A 61 7.67 -6.76 7.64
C LEU A 61 6.36 -6.78 6.84
N VAL A 62 5.59 -7.85 6.96
CA VAL A 62 4.24 -7.91 6.35
C VAL A 62 3.31 -6.90 6.99
N GLY A 63 3.46 -6.57 8.28
CA GLY A 63 2.76 -5.46 8.93
C GLY A 63 1.25 -5.68 9.12
N LEU A 64 0.78 -6.93 9.06
CA LEU A 64 -0.60 -7.31 9.36
C LEU A 64 -0.66 -8.01 10.73
N LYS A 65 -1.55 -7.55 11.60
CA LYS A 65 -1.67 -8.10 12.97
C LYS A 65 -2.57 -9.32 13.01
N GLY A 66 -2.25 -10.30 13.85
CA GLY A 66 -3.09 -11.47 14.11
C GLY A 66 -3.21 -12.41 12.91
N VAL A 67 -2.15 -12.49 12.10
CA VAL A 67 -2.10 -13.38 10.94
C VAL A 67 -0.87 -14.27 11.00
N ARG A 68 -0.99 -15.47 10.42
CA ARG A 68 0.12 -16.34 10.08
C ARG A 68 0.44 -16.19 8.60
N ILE A 69 1.71 -16.04 8.28
CA ILE A 69 2.19 -16.09 6.90
C ILE A 69 2.26 -17.57 6.48
N LEU A 70 1.66 -17.91 5.34
CA LEU A 70 1.64 -19.26 4.80
C LEU A 70 2.75 -19.45 3.77
N TYR A 71 2.86 -18.51 2.82
CA TYR A 71 3.91 -18.51 1.83
C TYR A 71 4.15 -17.11 1.25
N TYR A 72 5.32 -16.94 0.66
CA TYR A 72 5.65 -15.87 -0.28
C TYR A 72 6.01 -16.51 -1.61
N CYS A 73 5.49 -15.99 -2.71
CA CYS A 73 5.99 -16.32 -4.03
C CYS A 73 6.03 -15.06 -4.90
N ARG A 74 6.90 -15.10 -5.91
CA ARG A 74 7.00 -14.05 -6.91
C ARG A 74 6.77 -14.65 -8.28
N ASN A 75 5.72 -14.18 -8.95
CA ASN A 75 5.33 -14.60 -10.28
C ASN A 75 5.50 -13.41 -11.23
N GLY A 76 6.65 -13.33 -11.89
CA GLY A 76 6.99 -12.21 -12.77
C GLY A 76 7.05 -10.86 -12.03
N PRO A 77 6.33 -9.82 -12.51
CA PRO A 77 6.38 -8.49 -11.91
C PRO A 77 5.57 -8.36 -10.60
N MET A 78 4.90 -9.43 -10.15
CA MET A 78 4.05 -9.40 -8.98
C MET A 78 4.51 -10.35 -7.88
N ALA A 79 4.42 -9.86 -6.65
CA ALA A 79 4.60 -10.67 -5.45
C ALA A 79 3.24 -11.09 -4.89
N GLU A 80 3.18 -12.28 -4.31
CA GLU A 80 2.03 -12.79 -3.58
C GLU A 80 2.46 -13.26 -2.20
N ILE A 81 1.75 -12.81 -1.18
CA ILE A 81 1.92 -13.26 0.21
C ILE A 81 0.60 -13.87 0.65
N ALA A 82 0.61 -15.16 0.96
CA ALA A 82 -0.55 -15.81 1.53
C ALA A 82 -0.55 -15.69 3.04
N ILE A 83 -1.71 -15.34 3.59
CA ILE A 83 -1.92 -15.18 5.03
C ILE A 83 -3.16 -15.95 5.46
N GLU A 84 -3.15 -16.39 6.71
CA GLU A 84 -4.31 -16.95 7.39
C GLU A 84 -4.51 -16.19 8.69
N GLN A 85 -5.75 -15.78 8.96
CA GLN A 85 -6.06 -15.13 10.23
C GLN A 85 -5.90 -16.13 11.38
N VAL A 86 -5.23 -15.70 12.45
CA VAL A 86 -5.20 -16.46 13.71
C VAL A 86 -6.53 -16.21 14.40
N VAL A 87 -7.34 -17.27 14.50
CA VAL A 87 -8.69 -17.19 15.07
C VAL A 87 -8.74 -17.99 16.37
N SER A 88 -9.28 -17.37 17.42
CA SER A 88 -9.64 -18.06 18.66
C SER A 88 -10.96 -18.81 18.51
N LYS A 89 -11.48 -19.42 19.58
CA LYS A 89 -12.83 -20.01 19.60
C LYS A 89 -13.85 -18.99 19.09
N VAL A 90 -14.63 -19.41 18.10
CA VAL A 90 -15.68 -18.59 17.46
C VAL A 90 -17.04 -19.14 17.87
N THR A 91 -17.97 -18.26 18.18
CA THR A 91 -19.37 -18.60 18.47
C THR A 91 -20.28 -18.10 17.36
N CYS A 92 -21.45 -18.73 17.23
CA CYS A 92 -22.49 -18.29 16.32
C CYS A 92 -22.99 -16.91 16.74
N PRO A 93 -23.04 -15.91 15.84
CA PRO A 93 -23.50 -14.56 16.20
C PRO A 93 -25.00 -14.46 16.51
N LEU A 94 -25.78 -15.54 16.28
CA LEU A 94 -27.21 -15.58 16.62
C LEU A 94 -27.47 -16.37 17.91
N CYS A 95 -27.10 -17.65 17.96
CA CYS A 95 -27.43 -18.53 19.09
C CYS A 95 -26.28 -18.76 20.07
N LEU A 96 -25.11 -18.12 19.86
CA LEU A 96 -23.92 -18.18 20.71
C LEU A 96 -23.26 -19.56 20.89
N ASN A 97 -23.81 -20.63 20.32
CA ASN A 97 -23.18 -21.95 20.32
C ASN A 97 -21.81 -21.93 19.60
N PRO A 98 -20.87 -22.82 19.98
CA PRO A 98 -19.59 -22.96 19.29
C PRO A 98 -19.77 -23.20 17.78
N ALA A 99 -19.04 -22.43 16.98
CA ALA A 99 -19.01 -22.56 15.54
C ALA A 99 -17.87 -23.47 15.08
N GLN A 100 -18.09 -24.21 14.00
CA GLN A 100 -17.07 -25.04 13.37
C GLN A 100 -16.60 -24.42 12.06
N VAL A 101 -15.34 -24.65 11.70
CA VAL A 101 -14.83 -24.23 10.38
C VAL A 101 -15.41 -25.16 9.33
N LYS A 102 -16.26 -24.62 8.46
CA LYS A 102 -16.81 -25.32 7.31
C LYS A 102 -15.78 -25.40 6.19
N GLU A 103 -15.22 -24.26 5.81
CA GLU A 103 -14.31 -24.13 4.67
C GLU A 103 -13.27 -23.04 4.94
N ARG A 104 -12.18 -23.05 4.16
CA ARG A 104 -11.13 -22.03 4.21
C ARG A 104 -10.87 -21.39 2.84
N PRO A 105 -11.80 -20.57 2.30
CA PRO A 105 -11.65 -20.00 0.97
C PRO A 105 -10.53 -18.95 0.93
N PHE A 106 -9.84 -18.87 -0.21
CA PHE A 106 -8.90 -17.79 -0.48
C PHE A 106 -9.59 -16.61 -1.17
N VAL A 107 -9.29 -15.40 -0.72
CA VAL A 107 -9.59 -14.16 -1.44
C VAL A 107 -8.32 -13.39 -1.69
N THR A 108 -8.23 -12.69 -2.82
CA THR A 108 -7.05 -11.90 -3.17
C THR A 108 -7.35 -10.42 -2.95
N CYS A 109 -6.47 -9.75 -2.21
CA CYS A 109 -6.49 -8.29 -2.04
C CYS A 109 -5.23 -7.68 -2.65
N ILE A 110 -5.38 -6.53 -3.30
CA ILE A 110 -4.28 -5.65 -3.71
C ILE A 110 -3.72 -4.97 -2.47
N ASP A 111 -2.41 -4.91 -2.36
CA ASP A 111 -1.73 -4.34 -1.22
C ASP A 111 -0.59 -3.43 -1.64
N LEU A 112 0.02 -2.77 -0.66
CA LEU A 112 1.17 -1.90 -0.88
C LEU A 112 2.34 -2.67 -1.50
N PRO A 113 3.15 -2.04 -2.37
CA PRO A 113 4.31 -2.69 -2.95
C PRO A 113 5.31 -3.11 -1.87
N PHE A 114 5.83 -4.31 -1.98
CA PHE A 114 6.89 -4.82 -1.11
C PHE A 114 8.20 -4.85 -1.89
N GLY A 115 9.23 -4.14 -1.40
CA GLY A 115 10.51 -4.01 -2.11
C GLY A 115 10.37 -3.47 -3.54
N GLY A 116 9.47 -2.50 -3.74
CA GLY A 116 9.16 -1.93 -5.06
C GLY A 116 8.36 -2.83 -6.00
N THR A 117 7.91 -4.00 -5.53
CA THR A 117 7.14 -4.96 -6.35
C THR A 117 5.65 -4.88 -6.00
N PRO A 118 4.74 -4.66 -6.98
CA PRO A 118 3.31 -4.74 -6.76
C PRO A 118 2.93 -6.06 -6.09
N THR A 119 2.19 -5.98 -4.98
CA THR A 119 1.95 -7.13 -4.10
C THR A 119 0.47 -7.47 -3.99
N ARG A 120 0.17 -8.77 -3.87
CA ARG A 120 -1.15 -9.30 -3.54
C ARG A 120 -1.10 -10.04 -2.21
N ILE A 121 -2.13 -9.82 -1.40
CA ILE A 121 -2.38 -10.61 -0.20
C ILE A 121 -3.41 -11.69 -0.55
N LYS A 122 -2.98 -12.94 -0.55
CA LYS A 122 -3.85 -14.13 -0.63
C LYS A 122 -4.35 -14.45 0.77
N TRP A 123 -5.53 -13.95 1.11
CA TRP A 123 -6.13 -14.15 2.42
C TRP A 123 -6.95 -15.44 2.46
N LYS A 124 -6.42 -16.44 3.16
CA LYS A 124 -7.13 -17.65 3.57
C LYS A 124 -8.10 -17.30 4.69
N LYS A 125 -9.37 -17.13 4.32
CA LYS A 125 -10.46 -16.81 5.23
C LYS A 125 -10.99 -18.07 5.90
N HIS A 126 -11.76 -17.88 6.97
CA HIS A 126 -12.51 -18.94 7.63
C HIS A 126 -14.00 -18.76 7.35
N ARG A 127 -14.60 -19.74 6.68
CA ARG A 127 -16.06 -19.86 6.59
C ARG A 127 -16.51 -20.77 7.73
N MET A 128 -17.32 -20.23 8.61
CA MET A 128 -17.87 -20.89 9.77
C MET A 128 -19.26 -21.45 9.48
N THR A 129 -19.64 -22.48 10.22
CA THR A 129 -21.00 -23.00 10.29
C THR A 129 -21.42 -23.16 11.75
N CYS A 130 -22.71 -22.94 12.01
CA CYS A 130 -23.30 -23.21 13.31
C CYS A 130 -23.61 -24.71 13.42
N ASN A 131 -23.27 -25.34 14.56
CA ASN A 131 -23.59 -26.75 14.81
C ASN A 131 -25.04 -26.98 15.25
N GLN A 132 -25.73 -25.94 15.71
CA GLN A 132 -27.12 -26.05 16.13
C GLN A 132 -28.04 -26.18 14.92
N SER A 133 -28.71 -27.32 14.79
CA SER A 133 -29.58 -27.66 13.66
C SER A 133 -30.74 -26.68 13.44
N SER A 134 -31.30 -26.14 14.53
CA SER A 134 -32.40 -25.18 14.49
C SER A 134 -31.97 -23.73 14.26
N CYS A 135 -30.67 -23.43 14.15
CA CYS A 135 -30.20 -22.05 14.03
C CYS A 135 -30.23 -21.54 12.57
N GLU A 136 -30.94 -20.45 12.34
CA GLU A 136 -31.09 -19.83 11.02
C GLU A 136 -29.79 -19.24 10.44
N LYS A 137 -28.76 -19.00 11.27
CA LYS A 137 -27.50 -18.39 10.80
C LYS A 137 -26.81 -19.24 9.74
N ARG A 138 -26.90 -20.56 9.85
CA ARG A 138 -26.27 -21.58 8.99
C ARG A 138 -24.76 -21.38 8.83
N SER A 139 -24.31 -20.54 7.90
CA SER A 139 -22.89 -20.29 7.65
C SER A 139 -22.55 -18.82 7.42
N TRP A 140 -21.34 -18.41 7.77
CA TRP A 140 -20.83 -17.06 7.56
C TRP A 140 -19.32 -17.07 7.36
N THR A 141 -18.79 -16.04 6.71
CA THR A 141 -17.34 -15.89 6.52
C THR A 141 -16.81 -14.86 7.50
N LEU A 142 -15.73 -15.18 8.21
CA LEU A 142 -15.09 -14.22 9.10
C LEU A 142 -14.43 -13.09 8.29
N GLY A 143 -14.64 -11.88 8.77
CA GLY A 143 -14.00 -10.67 8.27
C GLY A 143 -13.07 -10.07 9.32
N ASP A 144 -12.15 -9.24 8.86
CA ASP A 144 -11.24 -8.45 9.68
C ASP A 144 -10.92 -7.16 8.92
N HIS A 145 -11.55 -6.06 9.35
CA HIS A 145 -11.37 -4.74 8.74
C HIS A 145 -9.94 -4.21 8.88
N ARG A 146 -9.08 -4.82 9.71
CA ARG A 146 -7.65 -4.49 9.76
C ARG A 146 -6.89 -5.03 8.54
N ILE A 147 -7.37 -6.12 7.94
CA ILE A 147 -6.80 -6.71 6.72
C ILE A 147 -7.46 -6.07 5.50
N ALA A 148 -8.77 -6.22 5.35
CA ALA A 148 -9.54 -5.61 4.26
C ALA A 148 -11.00 -5.41 4.66
N ALA A 149 -11.60 -4.31 4.20
CA ALA A 149 -13.04 -4.07 4.35
C ALA A 149 -13.86 -5.10 3.55
N SER A 150 -15.13 -5.28 3.93
CA SER A 150 -16.04 -6.20 3.22
C SER A 150 -16.14 -5.81 1.74
N HIS A 151 -16.03 -6.81 0.85
CA HIS A 151 -16.03 -6.65 -0.61
C HIS A 151 -14.96 -5.70 -1.19
N SER A 152 -13.99 -5.25 -0.38
CA SER A 152 -12.88 -4.44 -0.87
C SER A 152 -11.87 -5.31 -1.61
N LEU A 153 -11.42 -4.83 -2.76
CA LEU A 153 -10.31 -5.43 -3.50
C LEU A 153 -8.95 -4.97 -2.97
N LEU A 154 -8.88 -3.88 -2.20
CA LEU A 154 -7.65 -3.47 -1.52
C LEU A 154 -7.63 -3.94 -0.07
N THR A 155 -6.43 -4.15 0.46
CA THR A 155 -6.23 -4.14 1.91
C THR A 155 -6.60 -2.77 2.48
N THR A 156 -7.03 -2.75 3.75
CA THR A 156 -7.42 -1.51 4.43
C THR A 156 -6.27 -0.50 4.47
N ARG A 157 -5.04 -0.97 4.64
CA ARG A 157 -3.86 -0.08 4.62
C ARG A 157 -3.59 0.51 3.24
N ALA A 158 -3.73 -0.27 2.17
CA ALA A 158 -3.52 0.22 0.81
C ALA A 158 -4.62 1.22 0.42
N ALA A 159 -5.88 0.96 0.81
CA ALA A 159 -6.97 1.91 0.64
C ALA A 159 -6.70 3.24 1.36
N LYS A 160 -6.33 3.20 2.65
CA LYS A 160 -5.99 4.41 3.42
C LYS A 160 -4.80 5.17 2.82
N TRP A 161 -3.76 4.46 2.40
CA TRP A 161 -2.60 5.04 1.75
C TRP A 161 -2.98 5.75 0.45
N ALA A 162 -3.78 5.09 -0.40
CA ALA A 162 -4.26 5.67 -1.65
C ALA A 162 -5.12 6.92 -1.40
N THR A 163 -6.05 6.86 -0.44
CA THR A 163 -6.87 8.01 -0.03
C THR A 163 -6.00 9.18 0.43
N LYS A 164 -4.98 8.93 1.25
CA LYS A 164 -4.06 9.97 1.71
C LYS A 164 -3.33 10.62 0.52
N LEU A 165 -2.76 9.82 -0.37
CA LEU A 165 -1.99 10.35 -1.50
C LEU A 165 -2.85 11.14 -2.49
N VAL A 166 -4.05 10.66 -2.80
CA VAL A 166 -5.00 11.41 -3.65
C VAL A 166 -5.42 12.70 -2.96
N GLY A 167 -5.67 12.67 -1.65
CA GLY A 167 -5.95 13.88 -0.87
C GLY A 167 -4.79 14.89 -0.85
N MET A 168 -3.56 14.45 -1.12
CA MET A 168 -2.37 15.29 -1.29
C MET A 168 -2.12 15.70 -2.75
N GLY A 169 -3.03 15.38 -3.69
CA GLY A 169 -2.96 15.77 -5.09
C GLY A 169 -2.37 14.75 -6.06
N ARG A 170 -2.01 13.53 -5.62
CA ARG A 170 -1.55 12.46 -6.53
C ARG A 170 -2.69 11.98 -7.43
N CYS A 171 -2.37 11.64 -8.68
CA CYS A 171 -3.37 11.14 -9.63
C CYS A 171 -3.77 9.70 -9.31
N VAL A 172 -5.07 9.40 -9.35
CA VAL A 172 -5.59 8.02 -9.19
C VAL A 172 -4.99 7.05 -10.21
N SER A 173 -4.78 7.51 -11.44
CA SER A 173 -4.17 6.73 -12.52
C SER A 173 -2.71 6.35 -12.26
N GLU A 174 -1.95 7.20 -11.56
CA GLU A 174 -0.58 6.89 -11.15
C GLU A 174 -0.58 5.79 -10.10
N LEU A 175 -1.45 5.90 -9.08
CA LEU A 175 -1.57 4.89 -8.03
C LEU A 175 -2.04 3.54 -8.58
N ALA A 176 -2.94 3.56 -9.56
CA ALA A 176 -3.42 2.36 -10.24
C ALA A 176 -2.27 1.62 -10.95
N LYS A 177 -1.38 2.37 -11.62
CA LYS A 177 -0.16 1.81 -12.22
C LYS A 177 0.80 1.27 -11.15
N GLU A 178 1.03 2.03 -10.08
CA GLU A 178 1.94 1.66 -8.99
C GLU A 178 1.49 0.37 -8.27
N LEU A 179 0.19 0.20 -8.06
CA LEU A 179 -0.39 -1.01 -7.44
C LEU A 179 -0.72 -2.11 -8.46
N ASN A 180 -0.44 -1.87 -9.74
CA ASN A 180 -0.76 -2.74 -10.87
C ASN A 180 -2.23 -3.19 -10.87
N CYS A 181 -3.17 -2.26 -10.83
CA CYS A 181 -4.61 -2.55 -10.83
C CYS A 181 -5.40 -1.53 -11.65
N ASP A 182 -6.70 -1.80 -11.82
CA ASP A 182 -7.57 -0.89 -12.56
C ASP A 182 -7.80 0.41 -11.80
N TRP A 183 -7.91 1.51 -12.55
CA TRP A 183 -8.25 2.83 -12.02
C TRP A 183 -9.51 2.81 -11.15
N GLY A 184 -10.54 2.07 -11.58
CA GLY A 184 -11.82 1.97 -10.87
C GLY A 184 -11.70 1.36 -9.48
N VAL A 185 -10.71 0.48 -9.26
CA VAL A 185 -10.46 -0.16 -7.97
C VAL A 185 -9.95 0.88 -6.96
N ILE A 186 -8.98 1.70 -7.37
CA ILE A 186 -8.47 2.81 -6.55
C ILE A 186 -9.56 3.87 -6.34
N ASN A 187 -10.21 4.30 -7.42
CA ASN A 187 -11.21 5.37 -7.34
C ASN A 187 -12.37 5.01 -6.41
N ARG A 188 -12.86 3.76 -6.46
CA ARG A 188 -13.90 3.28 -5.55
C ARG A 188 -13.45 3.30 -4.10
N ALA A 189 -12.25 2.83 -3.80
CA ALA A 189 -11.71 2.84 -2.44
C ALA A 189 -11.54 4.26 -1.92
N VAL A 190 -10.93 5.14 -2.72
CA VAL A 190 -10.76 6.55 -2.37
C VAL A 190 -12.10 7.21 -2.11
N THR A 191 -13.09 7.02 -2.98
CA THR A 191 -14.44 7.60 -2.80
C THR A 191 -15.09 7.15 -1.50
N ILE A 192 -15.03 5.86 -1.16
CA ILE A 192 -15.62 5.31 0.05
C ILE A 192 -14.93 5.88 1.30
N TYR A 193 -13.60 5.85 1.35
CA TYR A 193 -12.85 6.30 2.52
C TYR A 193 -12.92 7.83 2.68
N SER A 194 -12.80 8.59 1.58
CA SER A 194 -12.91 10.05 1.61
C SER A 194 -14.30 10.48 2.05
N ARG A 195 -15.38 9.81 1.60
CA ARG A 195 -16.73 10.10 2.07
C ARG A 195 -16.84 9.92 3.59
N ALA A 196 -16.37 8.80 4.12
CA ALA A 196 -16.40 8.55 5.56
C ALA A 196 -15.59 9.59 6.36
N LEU A 197 -14.43 10.04 5.83
CA LEU A 197 -13.65 11.11 6.44
C LEU A 197 -14.38 12.45 6.44
N LEU A 198 -15.01 12.81 5.31
CA LEU A 198 -15.78 14.05 5.17
C LEU A 198 -17.04 14.05 6.06
N GLU A 199 -17.71 12.91 6.22
CA GLU A 199 -18.86 12.76 7.11
C GLU A 199 -18.46 12.87 8.60
N ALA A 200 -17.29 12.34 8.95
CA ALA A 200 -16.77 12.43 10.32
C ALA A 200 -16.27 13.85 10.67
N ASP A 201 -15.74 14.58 9.69
CA ASP A 201 -15.20 15.93 9.89
C ASP A 201 -16.28 17.01 9.81
N LYS A 202 -17.01 17.17 10.92
CA LYS A 202 -18.04 18.21 11.09
C LYS A 202 -17.47 19.61 11.31
N LYS A 203 -16.16 19.77 11.48
CA LYS A 203 -15.51 21.06 11.81
C LYS A 203 -14.68 21.62 10.66
N ARG A 204 -14.58 20.89 9.53
CA ARG A 204 -13.87 21.32 8.32
C ARG A 204 -14.31 22.67 7.78
N ILE A 205 -15.60 22.96 7.87
CA ILE A 205 -16.20 24.20 7.38
C ILE A 205 -16.72 24.96 8.59
N GLY A 206 -16.16 26.16 8.83
CA GLY A 206 -16.58 27.07 9.88
C GLY A 206 -17.84 27.86 9.52
N LYS A 207 -18.18 28.85 10.34
CA LYS A 207 -19.18 29.86 9.95
C LYS A 207 -18.54 30.79 8.91
N THR A 208 -19.17 30.92 7.75
CA THR A 208 -18.69 31.76 6.65
C THR A 208 -19.57 33.00 6.52
N ARG A 209 -18.97 34.19 6.40
CA ARG A 209 -19.67 35.47 6.20
C ARG A 209 -19.75 35.88 4.73
N ALA A 210 -18.78 35.47 3.92
CA ALA A 210 -18.71 35.77 2.50
C ALA A 210 -18.18 34.57 1.71
N LEU A 211 -18.82 34.24 0.60
CA LEU A 211 -18.40 33.17 -0.30
C LEU A 211 -17.90 33.76 -1.61
N GLY A 212 -16.69 33.39 -2.01
CA GLY A 212 -16.14 33.62 -3.33
C GLY A 212 -16.46 32.45 -4.26
N PHE A 213 -16.76 32.76 -5.51
CA PHE A 213 -16.96 31.78 -6.58
C PHE A 213 -15.93 32.06 -7.66
N ASP A 214 -15.18 31.03 -8.05
CA ASP A 214 -14.31 31.07 -9.23
C ASP A 214 -14.68 29.91 -10.17
N GLU A 215 -14.86 30.23 -11.45
CA GLU A 215 -15.24 29.27 -12.48
C GLU A 215 -14.10 29.08 -13.47
N THR A 216 -13.53 27.88 -13.47
CA THR A 216 -12.47 27.51 -14.40
C THR A 216 -13.00 26.49 -15.40
N LEU A 217 -12.82 26.75 -16.71
CA LEU A 217 -13.12 25.78 -17.76
C LEU A 217 -12.18 24.57 -17.60
N PHE A 218 -12.73 23.42 -17.20
CA PHE A 218 -11.93 22.22 -16.91
C PHE A 218 -11.58 21.45 -18.18
N VAL A 219 -12.58 21.15 -19.01
CA VAL A 219 -12.36 20.37 -20.24
C VAL A 219 -13.46 20.61 -21.28
N ARG A 220 -13.09 20.49 -22.55
CA ARG A 220 -14.04 20.44 -23.68
C ARG A 220 -14.18 19.00 -24.15
N THR A 221 -15.38 18.43 -24.10
CA THR A 221 -15.64 17.02 -24.46
C THR A 221 -16.50 16.88 -25.70
N GLY A 222 -16.34 15.74 -26.41
CA GLY A 222 -17.17 15.37 -27.55
C GLY A 222 -16.91 16.17 -28.84
N LYS A 223 -17.61 15.77 -29.91
CA LYS A 223 -17.48 16.36 -31.26
C LYS A 223 -17.79 17.86 -31.27
N TYR A 224 -18.75 18.29 -30.46
CA TYR A 224 -19.21 19.68 -30.38
C TYR A 224 -18.51 20.49 -29.27
N ARG A 225 -17.44 19.94 -28.67
CA ARG A 225 -16.61 20.61 -27.66
C ARG A 225 -17.41 21.20 -26.49
N THR A 226 -18.38 20.43 -25.99
CA THR A 226 -19.19 20.79 -24.81
C THR A 226 -18.26 21.16 -23.66
N GLN A 227 -18.47 22.36 -23.11
CA GLN A 227 -17.64 22.94 -22.07
C GLN A 227 -18.07 22.38 -20.71
N ASN A 228 -17.15 21.76 -19.98
CA ASN A 228 -17.36 21.34 -18.60
C ASN A 228 -16.55 22.26 -17.70
N TRP A 229 -17.24 22.93 -16.80
CA TRP A 229 -16.69 23.93 -15.89
C TRP A 229 -16.47 23.30 -14.51
N CYS A 230 -15.44 23.78 -13.82
CA CYS A 230 -15.21 23.51 -12.41
C CYS A 230 -15.44 24.81 -11.65
N THR A 231 -16.45 24.83 -10.79
CA THR A 231 -16.70 25.95 -9.88
C THR A 231 -16.05 25.65 -8.55
N THR A 232 -15.12 26.49 -8.14
CA THR A 232 -14.54 26.45 -6.79
C THR A 232 -15.26 27.47 -5.91
N ILE A 233 -15.52 27.06 -4.66
CA ILE A 233 -16.18 27.90 -3.66
C ILE A 233 -15.21 28.04 -2.51
N CYS A 234 -14.87 29.27 -2.14
CA CYS A 234 -13.97 29.59 -1.04
C CYS A 234 -14.64 30.54 -0.04
N ASP A 235 -14.26 30.41 1.24
CA ASP A 235 -14.54 31.45 2.22
C ASP A 235 -13.58 32.61 1.96
N VAL A 236 -14.13 33.80 1.75
CA VAL A 236 -13.37 35.03 1.48
C VAL A 236 -13.59 36.08 2.58
N ALA A 237 -14.23 35.70 3.69
CA ALA A 237 -14.35 36.61 4.82
C ALA A 237 -12.96 36.95 5.35
N GLU A 238 -12.64 38.24 5.41
CA GLU A 238 -11.49 38.71 6.18
C GLU A 238 -11.65 38.23 7.62
N THR A 239 -10.58 37.60 8.14
CA THR A 239 -10.51 37.27 9.56
C THR A 239 -10.31 38.60 10.27
N ASP A 240 -11.34 39.06 10.99
CA ASP A 240 -11.20 40.21 11.90
C ASP A 240 -10.09 39.86 12.90
N SER A 241 -8.90 40.42 12.69
CA SER A 241 -7.68 40.23 13.48
C SER A 241 -7.72 41.06 14.77
#